data_AF-A0A8T6SH95-F1
#
_entry.id   AF-A0A8T6SH95-F1
#
_cell.length_a   1.000
_cell.length_b   1.000
_cell.length_c   1.000
_cell.angle_alpha   90.00
_cell.angle_beta   90.00
_cell.angle_gamma   90.00
#
_symmetry.space_group_name_H-M   'P 1'
#
loop_
_entity.id
_entity.type
_entity.pdbx_description
1 polymer ?
#
loop_
_entity_poly.entity_id
_entity_poly.type
_entity_poly.pdbx_seq_one_letter_code
_entity_poly.pdbx_strand_id
1 'polypeptide(L)'
;MNLEKREERQRRSKEKGKLTALLRGGKSPLERNLTATALLTLPFALVAAAYWVIERTYNKWVLLVFLSFLLFVGSFGLRTFLIEKKEEVAQISPEEAKGMGFSLNKAREYEEKRVRVKIFKQWSALVLLTLFFGGVILLWWPV
;
A
#
# COMPACT_ATOMS: atom_id res chain seq x y z
N MET A 1 -29.17 -18.56 -18.89
CA MET A 1 -27.98 -18.41 -18.02
C MET A 1 -27.67 -16.92 -17.94
N ASN A 2 -28.11 -16.26 -16.86
CA ASN A 2 -28.19 -14.80 -16.74
C ASN A 2 -26.85 -14.09 -16.95
N LEU A 3 -26.89 -13.01 -17.72
CA LEU A 3 -25.79 -12.05 -17.89
C LEU A 3 -25.25 -11.57 -16.53
N GLU A 4 -26.13 -11.35 -15.55
CA GLU A 4 -25.76 -11.02 -14.17
C GLU A 4 -24.85 -12.08 -13.52
N LYS A 5 -25.14 -13.38 -13.70
CA LYS A 5 -24.28 -14.45 -13.17
C LYS A 5 -22.92 -14.50 -13.85
N ARG A 6 -22.80 -14.04 -15.10
CA ARG A 6 -21.51 -13.93 -15.81
C ARG A 6 -20.72 -12.71 -15.33
N GLU A 7 -21.39 -11.57 -15.15
CA GLU A 7 -20.77 -10.34 -14.64
C GLU A 7 -20.33 -10.49 -13.19
N GLU A 8 -21.13 -11.09 -12.31
CA GLU A 8 -20.74 -11.39 -10.93
C GLU A 8 -19.52 -12.33 -10.87
N ARG A 9 -19.49 -13.37 -11.72
CA ARG A 9 -18.34 -14.28 -11.78
C ARG A 9 -17.07 -13.57 -12.28
N GLN A 10 -17.20 -12.69 -13.26
CA GLN A 10 -16.08 -11.89 -13.75
C GLN A 10 -15.59 -10.89 -12.70
N ARG A 11 -16.49 -10.23 -11.97
CA ARG A 11 -16.14 -9.33 -10.86
C ARG A 11 -15.41 -10.07 -9.74
N ARG A 12 -15.97 -11.20 -9.26
CA ARG A 12 -15.33 -12.04 -8.22
C ARG A 12 -13.98 -12.61 -8.68
N SER A 13 -13.83 -12.94 -9.96
CA SER A 13 -12.55 -13.39 -10.54
C SER A 13 -11.51 -12.25 -10.53
N LYS A 14 -11.90 -11.05 -10.95
CA LYS A 14 -11.04 -9.85 -10.87
C LYS A 14 -10.65 -9.51 -9.44
N GLU A 15 -11.58 -9.55 -8.49
CA GLU A 15 -11.30 -9.30 -7.07
C GLU A 15 -10.33 -10.32 -6.48
N LYS A 16 -10.54 -11.61 -6.76
CA LYS A 16 -9.60 -12.67 -6.34
C LYS A 16 -8.20 -12.46 -6.96
N GLY A 17 -8.14 -12.04 -8.22
CA GLY A 17 -6.91 -11.65 -8.90
C GLY A 17 -6.21 -10.47 -8.23
N LYS A 18 -6.95 -9.45 -7.81
CA LYS A 18 -6.42 -8.29 -7.07
C LYS A 18 -5.91 -8.68 -5.68
N LEU A 19 -6.67 -9.46 -4.93
CA LEU A 19 -6.28 -9.97 -3.61
C LEU A 19 -5.00 -10.81 -3.67
N THR A 20 -4.91 -11.70 -4.66
CA THR A 20 -3.70 -12.52 -4.87
C THR A 20 -2.52 -11.68 -5.35
N ALA A 21 -2.73 -10.62 -6.14
CA ALA A 21 -1.68 -9.69 -6.55
C ALA A 21 -1.20 -8.76 -5.42
N LEU A 22 -2.07 -8.47 -4.45
CA LEU A 22 -1.73 -7.73 -3.23
C LEU A 22 -0.84 -8.56 -2.30
N LEU A 23 -1.16 -9.84 -2.15
CA LEU A 23 -0.44 -10.77 -1.28
C LEU A 23 0.83 -11.36 -1.92
N ARG A 24 0.88 -11.48 -3.25
CA ARG A 24 2.14 -11.81 -3.94
C ARG A 24 3.08 -10.62 -3.86
N GLY A 25 4.25 -10.83 -3.25
CA GLY A 25 5.37 -9.91 -3.35
C GLY A 25 5.60 -9.55 -4.81
N GLY A 26 5.49 -8.27 -5.15
CA GLY A 26 5.56 -7.83 -6.53
C GLY A 26 6.93 -8.08 -7.17
N LYS A 27 7.02 -7.87 -8.49
CA LYS A 27 8.28 -8.10 -9.23
C LYS A 27 9.32 -7.03 -8.91
N SER A 28 8.88 -5.80 -8.56
CA SER A 28 9.80 -4.70 -8.27
C SER A 28 10.22 -4.65 -6.79
N PRO A 29 11.42 -4.13 -6.48
CA PRO A 29 11.90 -3.99 -5.10
C PRO A 29 10.94 -3.18 -4.21
N LEU A 30 10.35 -2.11 -4.75
CA LEU A 30 9.38 -1.27 -4.04
C LEU A 30 8.14 -2.06 -3.63
N GLU A 31 7.62 -2.91 -4.51
CA GLU A 31 6.46 -3.75 -4.21
C GLU A 31 6.76 -4.78 -3.13
N ARG A 32 7.96 -5.39 -3.19
CA ARG A 32 8.39 -6.34 -2.16
C ARG A 32 8.51 -5.66 -0.82
N ASN A 33 9.08 -4.46 -0.76
CA ASN A 33 9.20 -3.70 0.46
C ASN A 33 7.83 -3.30 1.02
N LEU A 34 6.92 -2.77 0.19
CA LEU A 34 5.56 -2.44 0.62
C LEU A 34 4.80 -3.67 1.16
N THR A 35 4.88 -4.80 0.46
CA THR A 35 4.25 -6.05 0.91
C THR A 35 4.91 -6.57 2.19
N ALA A 36 6.24 -6.52 2.31
CA ALA A 36 6.95 -6.95 3.50
C ALA A 36 6.61 -6.07 4.71
N THR A 37 6.62 -4.74 4.55
CA THR A 37 6.21 -3.82 5.61
C THR A 37 4.77 -4.06 6.04
N ALA A 38 3.84 -4.27 5.10
CA ALA A 38 2.46 -4.58 5.42
C ALA A 38 2.32 -5.93 6.16
N LEU A 39 2.97 -6.99 5.69
CA LEU A 39 2.91 -8.30 6.35
C LEU A 39 3.56 -8.29 7.74
N LEU A 40 4.66 -7.56 7.90
CA LEU A 40 5.34 -7.43 9.20
C LEU A 40 4.51 -6.63 10.19
N THR A 41 3.83 -5.57 9.74
CA THR A 41 3.06 -4.67 10.62
C THR A 41 1.66 -5.18 10.96
N LEU A 42 1.10 -6.09 10.17
CA LEU A 42 -0.23 -6.66 10.41
C LEU A 42 -0.35 -7.43 11.75
N PRO A 43 0.56 -8.34 12.13
CA PRO A 43 0.53 -8.96 13.45
C PRO A 43 0.59 -7.94 14.59
N PHE A 44 1.46 -6.93 14.48
CA PHE A 44 1.55 -5.86 15.48
C PHE A 44 0.23 -5.10 15.57
N ALA A 45 -0.38 -4.74 14.44
CA ALA A 45 -1.68 -4.09 14.41
C ALA A 45 -2.80 -4.91 15.09
N LEU A 46 -2.84 -6.23 14.87
CA LEU A 46 -3.82 -7.10 15.53
C LEU A 46 -3.59 -7.17 17.04
N VAL A 47 -2.34 -7.28 17.47
CA VAL A 47 -1.97 -7.23 18.88
C VAL A 47 -2.32 -5.86 19.48
N ALA A 48 -2.20 -4.76 18.72
CA ALA A 48 -2.61 -3.40 19.12
C ALA A 48 -4.07 -3.37 19.55
N ALA A 49 -4.91 -3.83 18.63
CA ALA A 49 -6.35 -3.76 18.77
C ALA A 49 -6.79 -4.66 19.93
N ALA A 50 -6.24 -5.87 20.02
CA ALA A 50 -6.54 -6.80 21.10
C ALA A 50 -6.12 -6.24 22.47
N TYR A 51 -4.90 -5.71 22.58
CA TYR A 51 -4.38 -5.16 23.83
C TYR A 51 -5.16 -3.91 24.28
N TRP A 52 -5.48 -3.00 23.36
CA TRP A 52 -6.28 -1.81 23.67
C TRP A 52 -7.69 -2.17 24.18
N VAL A 53 -8.34 -3.16 23.56
CA VAL A 53 -9.68 -3.62 23.99
C VAL A 53 -9.65 -4.17 25.41
N ILE A 54 -8.58 -4.86 25.80
CA ILE A 54 -8.44 -5.48 27.12
C ILE A 54 -8.11 -4.43 28.18
N GLU A 55 -7.08 -3.61 27.95
CA GLU A 55 -6.52 -2.78 29.01
C GLU A 55 -7.24 -1.43 29.16
N ARG A 56 -7.78 -0.86 28.07
CA ARG A 56 -8.40 0.48 27.99
C ARG A 56 -7.57 1.63 28.58
N THR A 57 -6.30 1.37 28.91
CA THR A 57 -5.33 2.30 29.46
C THR A 57 -4.51 2.93 28.35
N TYR A 58 -4.34 4.25 28.41
CA TYR A 58 -3.49 4.99 27.48
C TYR A 58 -2.02 4.88 27.93
N ASN A 59 -1.34 3.81 27.52
CA ASN A 59 0.10 3.64 27.71
C ASN A 59 0.85 3.93 26.40
N LYS A 60 2.13 4.35 26.47
CA LYS A 60 3.02 4.55 25.32
C LYS A 60 3.11 3.33 24.40
N TRP A 61 2.94 2.12 24.95
CA TRP A 61 2.84 0.89 24.15
C TRP A 61 1.67 0.92 23.19
N VAL A 62 0.48 1.33 23.63
CA VAL A 62 -0.71 1.49 22.78
C VAL A 62 -0.43 2.46 21.63
N LEU A 63 0.25 3.57 21.90
CA LEU A 63 0.63 4.55 20.87
C LEU A 63 1.61 3.97 19.84
N LEU A 64 2.61 3.20 20.27
CA LEU A 64 3.53 2.51 19.36
C LEU A 64 2.83 1.47 18.50
N VAL A 65 1.87 0.74 19.08
CA VAL A 65 1.13 -0.25 18.30
C VAL A 65 0.14 0.42 17.33
N PHE A 66 -0.43 1.57 17.70
CA PHE A 66 -1.23 2.40 16.78
C PHE A 66 -0.38 2.95 15.62
N LEU A 67 0.85 3.40 15.88
CA LEU A 67 1.81 3.79 14.85
C LEU A 67 2.15 2.64 13.90
N SER A 68 2.26 1.42 14.43
CA SER A 68 2.45 0.21 13.62
C SER A 68 1.23 -0.09 12.73
N PHE A 69 0.02 0.14 13.24
CA PHE A 69 -1.20 0.05 12.44
C PHE A 69 -1.28 1.12 11.35
N LEU A 70 -0.87 2.37 11.62
CA LEU A 70 -0.78 3.41 10.60
C LEU A 70 0.23 3.05 9.51
N LEU A 71 1.38 2.47 9.88
CA LEU A 71 2.35 1.96 8.91
C LEU A 71 1.77 0.84 8.05
N PHE A 72 0.99 -0.06 8.65
CA PHE A 72 0.28 -1.12 7.94
C PHE A 72 -0.67 -0.54 6.89
N VAL A 73 -1.63 0.29 7.33
CA VAL A 73 -2.65 0.87 6.46
C VAL A 73 -2.01 1.74 5.37
N GLY A 74 -1.00 2.54 5.72
CA GLY A 74 -0.27 3.38 4.77
C GLY A 74 0.49 2.56 3.72
N SER A 75 1.22 1.53 4.14
CA SER A 75 1.98 0.67 3.22
C SER A 75 1.06 -0.16 2.33
N PHE A 76 -0.04 -0.69 2.90
CA PHE A 76 -1.04 -1.44 2.16
C PHE A 76 -1.80 -0.55 1.15
N GLY A 77 -2.17 0.67 1.56
CA GLY A 77 -2.82 1.66 0.68
C GLY A 77 -1.92 2.13 -0.47
N LEU A 78 -0.62 2.31 -0.22
CA LEU A 78 0.34 2.60 -1.29
C LEU A 78 0.49 1.42 -2.25
N ARG A 79 0.37 0.18 -1.77
CA ARG A 79 0.40 -1.02 -2.61
C ARG A 79 -0.83 -1.13 -3.49
N THR A 80 -2.03 -0.89 -2.96
CA THR A 80 -3.27 -0.89 -3.75
C THR A 80 -3.24 0.19 -4.83
N PHE A 81 -2.82 1.41 -4.46
CA PHE A 81 -2.66 2.52 -5.40
C PHE A 81 -1.65 2.22 -6.51
N LEU A 82 -0.53 1.56 -6.19
CA LEU A 82 0.44 1.15 -7.19
C LEU A 82 -0.14 0.16 -8.21
N ILE A 83 -0.95 -0.80 -7.74
CA ILE A 83 -1.59 -1.80 -8.62
C ILE A 83 -2.60 -1.10 -9.55
N GLU A 84 -3.42 -0.21 -9.00
CA GLU A 84 -4.40 0.57 -9.76
C GLU A 84 -3.71 1.44 -10.82
N LYS A 85 -2.65 2.16 -10.45
CA LYS A 85 -1.88 2.97 -11.42
C LYS A 85 -1.19 2.13 -12.48
N LYS A 86 -0.75 0.90 -12.18
CA LYS A 86 -0.23 -0.01 -13.21
C LYS A 86 -1.32 -0.46 -14.19
N GLU A 87 -2.55 -0.68 -13.72
CA GLU A 87 -3.70 -0.97 -14.59
C GLU A 87 -4.03 0.23 -15.49
N GLU A 88 -4.00 1.45 -14.95
CA GLU A 88 -4.20 2.69 -15.74
C GLU A 88 -3.09 2.90 -16.78
N VAL A 89 -1.81 2.74 -16.40
CA VAL A 89 -0.67 2.87 -17.32
C VAL A 89 -0.75 1.87 -18.47
N ALA A 90 -1.24 0.66 -18.20
CA ALA A 90 -1.45 -0.35 -19.24
C ALA A 90 -2.55 0.04 -20.24
N GLN A 91 -3.48 0.92 -19.86
CA GLN A 91 -4.58 1.42 -20.69
C GLN A 91 -4.25 2.73 -21.43
N ILE A 92 -3.05 3.31 -21.25
CA ILE A 92 -2.64 4.53 -21.96
C ILE A 92 -2.85 4.35 -23.47
N SER A 93 -3.56 5.32 -24.04
CA SER A 93 -3.94 5.33 -25.45
C SER A 93 -2.78 5.84 -26.33
N PRO A 94 -2.74 5.45 -27.63
CA PRO A 94 -1.76 6.00 -28.56
C PRO A 94 -1.87 7.51 -28.78
N GLU A 95 -3.04 8.10 -28.54
CA GLU A 95 -3.24 9.56 -28.64
C GLU A 95 -2.60 10.31 -27.46
N GLU A 96 -2.73 9.78 -26.24
CA GLU A 96 -2.04 10.31 -25.05
C GLU A 96 -0.51 10.21 -25.20
N ALA A 97 -0.01 9.10 -25.75
CA ALA A 97 1.41 8.94 -26.03
C ALA A 97 1.92 9.97 -27.06
N LYS A 98 1.13 10.25 -28.11
CA LYS A 98 1.43 11.32 -29.08
C LYS A 98 1.45 12.71 -28.43
N GLY A 99 0.52 13.00 -27.52
CA GLY A 99 0.49 14.25 -26.76
C GLY A 99 1.74 14.48 -25.90
N MET A 100 2.40 13.41 -25.45
CA MET A 100 3.67 13.46 -24.71
C MET A 100 4.91 13.46 -25.60
N GLY A 101 4.77 13.35 -26.93
CA GLY A 101 5.91 13.26 -27.86
C GLY A 101 6.71 11.96 -27.75
N PHE A 102 6.15 10.94 -27.12
CA PHE A 102 6.81 9.65 -26.90
C PHE A 102 6.19 8.54 -27.77
N SER A 103 6.96 7.46 -27.99
CA SER A 103 6.35 6.21 -28.44
C SER A 103 5.47 5.64 -27.32
N LEU A 104 4.42 4.88 -27.67
CA LEU A 104 3.49 4.27 -26.70
C LEU A 104 4.23 3.54 -25.56
N ASN A 105 5.29 2.81 -25.90
CA ASN A 105 6.11 2.10 -24.92
C ASN A 105 6.92 3.05 -24.01
N LYS A 106 7.49 4.13 -24.57
CA LYS A 106 8.21 5.13 -23.78
C LYS A 106 7.28 5.92 -22.85
N ALA A 107 6.07 6.24 -23.31
CA ALA A 107 5.05 6.90 -22.47
C ALA A 107 4.67 6.04 -21.27
N ARG A 108 4.44 4.73 -21.49
CA ARG A 108 4.16 3.77 -20.41
C ARG A 108 5.31 3.64 -19.43
N GLU A 109 6.54 3.53 -19.92
CA GLU A 109 7.72 3.43 -19.06
C GLU A 109 7.94 4.71 -18.23
N TYR A 110 7.74 5.87 -18.84
CA TYR A 110 7.85 7.17 -18.16
C TYR A 110 6.84 7.30 -17.02
N GLU A 111 5.56 7.03 -17.29
CA GLU A 111 4.53 7.09 -16.25
C GLU A 111 4.73 6.03 -15.16
N GLU A 112 5.16 4.81 -15.51
CA GLU A 112 5.49 3.81 -14.49
C GLU A 112 6.63 4.26 -13.57
N LYS A 113 7.70 4.85 -14.12
CA LYS A 113 8.81 5.40 -13.33
C LYS A 113 8.34 6.56 -12.45
N ARG A 114 7.54 7.48 -13.01
CA ARG A 114 7.00 8.63 -12.29
C ARG A 114 6.16 8.21 -11.09
N VAL A 115 5.24 7.27 -11.29
CA VAL A 115 4.40 6.70 -10.24
C VAL A 115 5.25 6.01 -9.17
N ARG A 116 6.25 5.21 -9.58
CA ARG A 116 7.15 4.51 -8.66
C ARG A 116 7.92 5.49 -7.76
N VAL A 117 8.48 6.55 -8.33
CA VAL A 117 9.21 7.58 -7.56
C VAL A 117 8.28 8.31 -6.59
N LYS A 118 7.06 8.66 -7.03
CA LYS A 118 6.07 9.30 -6.16
C LYS A 118 5.71 8.42 -4.96
N ILE A 119 5.44 7.14 -5.19
CA ILE A 119 5.08 6.18 -4.15
C ILE A 119 6.26 5.92 -3.22
N PHE A 120 7.48 5.81 -3.76
CA PHE A 120 8.68 5.69 -2.93
C PHE A 120 8.84 6.88 -1.98
N LYS A 121 8.70 8.12 -2.47
CA LYS A 121 8.77 9.32 -1.62
C LYS A 121 7.71 9.30 -0.51
N GLN A 122 6.47 8.93 -0.84
CA GLN A 122 5.39 8.83 0.15
C GLN A 122 5.66 7.74 1.18
N TRP A 123 6.13 6.57 0.75
CA TRP A 123 6.47 5.47 1.64
C TRP A 123 7.65 5.81 2.54
N SER A 124 8.72 6.41 2.01
CA SER A 124 9.87 6.85 2.83
C SER A 124 9.46 7.90 3.85
N ALA A 125 8.59 8.86 3.49
CA ALA A 125 8.07 9.85 4.43
C ALA A 125 7.25 9.18 5.55
N LEU A 126 6.39 8.22 5.20
CA LEU A 126 5.61 7.43 6.16
C LEU A 126 6.53 6.71 7.16
N VAL A 127 7.56 6.00 6.67
CA VAL A 127 8.53 5.28 7.51
C VAL A 127 9.29 6.25 8.42
N LEU A 128 9.81 7.34 7.88
CA LEU A 128 10.59 8.32 8.64
C LEU A 128 9.75 9.00 9.73
N LEU A 129 8.51 9.40 9.41
CA LEU A 129 7.60 9.98 10.39
C LEU A 129 7.27 8.98 11.50
N THR A 130 7.01 7.72 11.15
CA THR A 130 6.73 6.71 12.18
C THR A 130 7.93 6.46 13.07
N LEU A 131 9.15 6.39 12.51
CA LEU A 131 10.36 6.25 13.33
C LEU A 131 10.56 7.46 14.23
N PHE A 132 10.33 8.67 13.72
CA PHE A 132 10.44 9.90 14.49
C PHE A 132 9.44 9.94 15.66
N PHE A 133 8.14 9.78 15.38
CA PHE A 133 7.11 9.79 16.42
C PHE A 133 7.25 8.61 17.39
N GLY A 134 7.61 7.42 16.89
CA GLY A 134 7.89 6.26 17.73
C GLY A 134 9.05 6.51 18.70
N GLY A 135 10.13 7.15 18.23
CA GLY A 135 11.24 7.56 19.07
C GLY A 135 10.84 8.60 20.13
N VAL A 136 10.06 9.62 19.74
CA VAL A 136 9.54 10.63 20.68
C VAL A 136 8.68 9.98 21.76
N ILE A 137 7.76 9.08 21.39
CA ILE A 137 6.89 8.38 22.35
C ILE A 137 7.72 7.53 23.33
N LEU A 138 8.74 6.83 22.85
CA LEU A 138 9.61 6.02 23.71
C LEU A 138 10.41 6.86 24.70
N LEU A 139 10.92 8.01 24.26
CA LEU A 139 11.84 8.85 25.05
C LEU A 139 11.11 9.80 26.02
N TRP A 140 9.94 10.32 25.65
CA TRP A 140 9.27 11.39 26.40
C TRP A 140 8.00 10.95 27.11
N TRP A 141 7.38 9.82 26.74
CA TRP A 141 6.14 9.39 27.40
C TRP A 141 6.45 8.50 28.62
N PRO A 142 6.00 8.88 29.83
CA PRO A 142 6.20 8.07 31.03
C PRO A 142 5.43 6.73 30.94
N VAL A 143 5.93 5.71 31.65
CA VAL A 143 5.35 4.35 31.70
C VAL A 143 3.97 4.37 32.35
#